data_AF-G7YXV5-F1
#
_entry.id   AF-G7YXV5-F1
#
_cell.length_a   1.000
_cell.length_b   1.000
_cell.length_c   1.000
_cell.angle_alpha   90.00
_cell.angle_beta   90.00
_cell.angle_gamma   90.00
#
_symmetry.space_group_name_H-M   'P 1'
#
loop_
_entity.id
_entity.type
_entity.pdbx_description
1 polymer ?
#
loop_
_entity_poly.entity_id
_entity_poly.type
_entity_poly.pdbx_seq_one_letter_code
_entity_poly.pdbx_strand_id
1 'polypeptide(L)'
;MAVMAEHFLSVKAVGGFVEKLVRPRFFSFFCRADFSGTRIFLDQVKLGPASVEDLYRTIVQKVHEADAMLVPKKPARSRMSRKLAKRIRRLLEKRSQLLFKKLTTGDIEDELAFRKMRNRCKSEIRQWNIRKQATILDLARKNRNVLFKYMRHRRRNRPSAFSLRDRNGEPTSDPIVVSEFYRDHYAGLYSVPASSSHPALSRRTYERPLTDLVFSVEDIRQLLHKINPFCALGPDEVHPRILKETSYTLATHFHLLFRQSL
;
A
#
# COMPACT_ATOMS: atom_id res chain seq x y z
N MET A 1 4.58 -19.81 38.25
CA MET A 1 5.32 -18.61 37.80
C MET A 1 5.34 -18.41 36.28
N ALA A 2 5.09 -19.44 35.45
CA ALA A 2 5.06 -19.29 33.98
C ALA A 2 3.72 -18.77 33.40
N VAL A 3 2.59 -18.94 34.10
CA VAL A 3 1.25 -18.60 33.58
C VAL A 3 0.93 -17.10 33.64
N MET A 4 1.62 -16.32 34.47
CA MET A 4 1.43 -14.86 34.59
C MET A 4 2.19 -14.05 33.52
N ALA A 5 3.19 -14.65 32.87
CA ALA A 5 3.99 -13.97 31.84
C ALA A 5 3.27 -13.89 30.49
N GLU A 6 2.48 -14.92 30.12
CA GLU A 6 1.75 -14.93 28.84
C GLU A 6 0.56 -13.96 28.83
N HIS A 7 -0.09 -13.76 29.98
CA HIS A 7 -1.14 -12.74 30.11
C HIS A 7 -0.60 -11.30 29.96
N PHE A 8 0.65 -11.05 30.34
CA PHE A 8 1.26 -9.72 30.20
C PHE A 8 1.73 -9.40 28.77
N LEU A 9 2.14 -10.41 27.99
CA LEU A 9 2.46 -10.23 26.57
C LEU A 9 1.21 -10.04 25.70
N SER A 10 0.09 -10.73 26.03
CA SER A 10 -1.16 -10.57 25.29
C SER A 10 -1.81 -9.19 25.50
N VAL A 11 -1.68 -8.59 26.69
CA VAL A 11 -2.26 -7.27 27.00
C VAL A 11 -1.44 -6.12 26.37
N LYS A 12 -0.11 -6.25 26.26
CA LYS A 12 0.74 -5.25 25.57
C LYS A 12 0.50 -5.18 24.05
N ALA A 13 0.20 -6.32 23.41
CA ALA A 13 -0.13 -6.35 21.98
C ALA A 13 -1.45 -5.64 21.65
N VAL A 14 -2.45 -5.73 22.55
CA VAL A 14 -3.72 -5.02 22.41
C VAL A 14 -3.57 -3.53 22.77
N GLY A 15 -2.79 -3.20 23.81
CA GLY A 15 -2.51 -1.82 24.22
C GLY A 15 -1.80 -0.99 23.12
N GLY A 16 -0.82 -1.57 22.43
CA GLY A 16 -0.10 -0.90 21.33
C GLY A 16 -0.97 -0.61 20.09
N PHE A 17 -2.09 -1.32 19.92
CA PHE A 17 -3.04 -1.07 18.84
C PHE A 17 -4.04 0.05 19.20
N VAL A 18 -4.38 0.19 20.49
CA VAL A 18 -5.28 1.23 21.00
C VAL A 18 -4.55 2.57 21.14
N GLU A 19 -3.26 2.59 21.49
CA GLU A 19 -2.49 3.83 21.61
C GLU A 19 -2.22 4.52 20.26
N LYS A 20 -2.27 3.77 19.15
CA LYS A 20 -2.20 4.30 17.77
C LYS A 20 -3.50 4.98 17.28
N LEU A 21 -4.55 5.03 18.11
CA LEU A 21 -5.85 5.62 17.73
C LEU A 21 -6.04 7.07 18.21
N VAL A 22 -5.17 7.61 19.09
CA VAL A 22 -5.36 8.96 19.66
C VAL A 22 -4.44 10.03 19.03
N ARG A 23 -3.33 9.64 18.39
CA ARG A 23 -2.49 10.61 17.65
C ARG A 23 -3.01 10.82 16.22
N PRO A 24 -3.12 12.07 15.72
CA PRO A 24 -3.43 12.31 14.32
C PRO A 24 -2.39 11.60 13.46
N ARG A 25 -2.82 10.62 12.67
CA ARG A 25 -1.91 9.93 11.74
C ARG A 25 -1.45 10.93 10.69
N PHE A 26 -0.18 11.27 10.68
CA PHE A 26 0.39 12.08 9.61
C PHE A 26 0.80 11.19 8.45
N PHE A 27 0.73 11.73 7.23
CA PHE A 27 1.26 11.06 6.03
C PHE A 27 2.13 12.03 5.24
N SER A 28 3.19 11.51 4.63
CA SER A 28 4.11 12.26 3.78
C SER A 28 3.41 12.74 2.50
N PHE A 29 3.43 14.05 2.26
CA PHE A 29 2.80 14.68 1.11
C PHE A 29 3.80 14.89 -0.03
N PHE A 30 4.22 13.77 -0.64
CA PHE A 30 5.24 13.73 -1.69
C PHE A 30 4.96 14.57 -2.95
N CYS A 31 3.74 15.09 -3.15
CA CYS A 31 3.47 16.02 -4.25
C CYS A 31 4.11 17.40 -4.05
N ARG A 32 4.56 17.74 -2.84
CA ARG A 32 5.29 18.97 -2.51
C ARG A 32 6.63 18.69 -1.84
N ALA A 33 7.15 17.48 -1.97
CA ALA A 33 8.47 17.14 -1.45
C ALA A 33 9.55 17.80 -2.32
N ASP A 34 10.60 18.31 -1.68
CA ASP A 34 11.80 18.78 -2.37
C ASP A 34 12.81 17.64 -2.56
N PHE A 35 12.59 16.83 -3.60
CA PHE A 35 13.49 15.73 -3.93
C PHE A 35 14.85 16.21 -4.46
N SER A 36 14.93 17.39 -5.06
CA SER A 36 16.20 18.02 -5.44
C SER A 36 17.05 18.31 -4.20
N GLY A 37 16.50 19.00 -3.21
CA GLY A 37 17.15 19.23 -1.93
C GLY A 37 17.53 17.93 -1.23
N THR A 38 16.66 16.91 -1.33
CA THR A 38 16.93 15.59 -0.71
C THR A 38 18.15 14.93 -1.35
N ARG A 39 18.29 15.01 -2.68
CA ARG A 39 19.48 14.50 -3.39
C ARG A 39 20.73 15.25 -2.95
N ILE A 40 20.69 16.58 -2.94
CA ILE A 40 21.84 17.41 -2.54
C ILE A 40 22.27 17.10 -1.10
N PHE A 41 21.32 16.98 -0.18
CA PHE A 41 21.60 16.63 1.21
C PHE A 41 22.28 15.26 1.34
N LEU A 42 21.74 14.25 0.66
CA LEU A 42 22.30 12.89 0.71
C LEU A 42 23.65 12.78 0.00
N ASP A 43 23.92 13.58 -1.01
CA ASP A 43 25.20 13.60 -1.72
C ASP A 43 26.34 14.13 -0.84
N GLN A 44 26.03 15.03 0.10
CA GLN A 44 27.00 15.58 1.05
C GLN A 44 27.36 14.61 2.19
N VAL A 45 26.63 13.49 2.32
CA VAL A 45 26.88 12.51 3.39
C VAL A 45 28.17 11.75 3.08
N LYS A 46 29.18 11.91 3.94
CA LYS A 46 30.39 11.10 3.89
C LYS A 46 30.25 9.93 4.86
N LEU A 47 30.40 8.72 4.35
CA LEU A 47 30.47 7.52 5.17
C LEU A 47 31.90 7.33 5.67
N GLY A 48 32.09 7.31 6.99
CA GLY A 48 33.38 7.01 7.61
C GLY A 48 33.66 5.49 7.65
N PRO A 49 34.89 5.07 8.04
CA PRO A 49 35.18 3.67 8.25
C PRO A 49 34.41 3.15 9.47
N ALA A 50 33.45 2.26 9.25
CA ALA A 50 32.63 1.64 10.29
C ALA A 50 32.20 0.22 9.86
N SER A 51 31.52 -0.50 10.76
CA SER A 51 30.92 -1.79 10.41
C SER A 51 29.82 -1.63 9.36
N VAL A 52 29.55 -2.67 8.57
CA VAL A 52 28.49 -2.67 7.54
C VAL A 52 27.12 -2.31 8.15
N GLU A 53 26.86 -2.77 9.38
CA GLU A 53 25.61 -2.49 10.09
C GLU A 53 25.51 -1.00 10.49
N ASP A 54 26.60 -0.42 11.02
CA ASP A 54 26.63 0.99 11.40
C ASP A 54 26.54 1.92 10.17
N LEU A 55 27.17 1.52 9.06
CA LEU A 55 27.05 2.20 7.77
C LEU A 55 25.60 2.22 7.29
N TYR A 56 24.91 1.08 7.33
CA TYR A 56 23.49 1.01 6.96
C TYR A 56 22.63 1.89 7.85
N ARG A 57 22.81 1.81 9.17
CA ARG A 57 22.08 2.62 10.15
C ARG A 57 22.29 4.11 9.90
N THR A 58 23.51 4.52 9.59
CA THR A 58 23.86 5.91 9.24
C THR A 58 23.14 6.37 7.98
N ILE A 59 23.14 5.56 6.92
CA ILE A 59 22.42 5.87 5.67
C ILE A 59 20.92 6.05 5.95
N VAL A 60 20.30 5.09 6.65
CA VAL A 60 18.88 5.14 7.00
C VAL A 60 18.55 6.37 7.84
N GLN A 61 19.39 6.69 8.83
CA GLN A 61 19.23 7.89 9.65
C GLN A 61 19.27 9.17 8.80
N LYS A 62 20.23 9.28 7.87
CA LYS A 62 20.32 10.46 6.98
C LYS A 62 19.13 10.56 6.03
N VAL A 63 18.61 9.44 5.55
CA VAL A 63 17.36 9.43 4.77
C VAL A 63 16.18 9.93 5.60
N HIS A 64 16.08 9.52 6.86
CA HIS A 64 15.02 10.00 7.78
C HIS A 64 15.16 11.49 8.11
N GLU A 65 16.38 11.99 8.33
CA GLU A 65 16.65 13.43 8.50
C GLU A 65 16.19 14.22 7.27
N ALA A 66 16.52 13.75 6.07
CA ALA A 66 16.10 14.37 4.83
C ALA A 66 14.57 14.34 4.62
N ASP A 67 13.91 13.21 4.92
CA ASP A 67 12.44 13.11 4.88
C ASP A 67 11.78 14.11 5.84
N ALA A 68 12.28 14.19 7.08
CA ALA A 68 11.72 15.07 8.09
C ALA A 68 11.83 16.56 7.71
N MET A 69 12.93 16.96 7.08
CA MET A 69 13.18 18.35 6.69
C MET A 69 12.50 18.74 5.37
N LEU A 70 12.50 17.84 4.37
CA LEU A 70 12.21 18.20 2.98
C LEU A 70 10.90 17.60 2.44
N VAL A 71 10.23 16.75 3.22
CA VAL A 71 8.95 16.14 2.86
C VAL A 71 7.84 16.63 3.79
N PRO A 72 6.96 17.53 3.33
CA PRO A 72 5.87 18.05 4.15
C PRO A 72 4.93 16.93 4.62
N LYS A 73 4.62 16.89 5.92
CA LYS A 73 3.66 15.95 6.50
C LYS A 73 2.27 16.58 6.60
N LYS A 74 1.23 15.82 6.28
CA LYS A 74 -0.17 16.25 6.42
C LYS A 74 -0.93 15.36 7.39
N PRO A 75 -1.80 15.94 8.23
CA PRO A 75 -2.70 15.12 9.03
C PRO A 75 -3.63 14.34 8.09
N ALA A 76 -3.81 13.06 8.38
CA ALA A 76 -4.83 12.26 7.73
C ALA A 76 -6.18 12.88 8.05
N ARG A 77 -6.77 13.57 7.07
CA ARG A 77 -8.10 14.14 7.23
C ARG A 77 -9.08 13.00 7.52
N SER A 78 -9.99 13.24 8.47
CA SER A 78 -11.20 12.44 8.57
C SER A 78 -11.81 12.36 7.17
N ARG A 79 -12.27 11.16 6.78
CA ARG A 79 -12.94 10.95 5.50
C ARG A 79 -14.23 11.78 5.53
N MET A 80 -14.16 13.06 5.17
CA MET A 80 -15.35 13.77 4.73
C MET A 80 -15.98 12.89 3.68
N SER A 81 -17.22 12.46 3.91
CA SER A 81 -17.94 11.64 2.94
C SER A 81 -17.79 12.35 1.60
N ARG A 82 -17.38 11.61 0.56
CA ARG A 82 -17.19 12.18 -0.77
C ARG A 82 -18.58 12.60 -1.25
N LYS A 83 -19.00 13.80 -0.87
CA LYS A 83 -20.31 14.35 -1.17
C LYS A 83 -20.46 14.30 -2.69
N LEU A 84 -21.63 13.86 -3.14
CA LEU A 84 -21.99 13.88 -4.56
C LEU A 84 -21.66 15.26 -5.15
N ALA A 85 -21.29 15.30 -6.44
CA ALA A 85 -21.01 16.56 -7.13
C ALA A 85 -22.18 17.56 -6.92
N LYS A 86 -21.86 18.84 -6.65
CA LYS A 86 -22.87 19.88 -6.35
C LYS A 86 -24.00 19.90 -7.39
N ARG A 87 -23.67 19.72 -8.68
CA ARG A 87 -24.62 19.63 -9.79
C ARG A 87 -25.65 18.52 -9.60
N ILE A 88 -25.23 17.31 -9.23
CA ILE A 88 -26.14 16.17 -9.06
C ILE A 88 -27.02 16.37 -7.83
N ARG A 89 -26.48 16.95 -6.74
CA ARG A 89 -27.28 17.30 -5.56
C ARG A 89 -28.42 18.25 -5.89
N ARG A 90 -28.14 19.35 -6.61
CA ARG A 90 -29.16 20.30 -7.08
C ARG A 90 -30.22 19.64 -7.95
N LEU A 91 -29.84 18.69 -8.81
CA LEU A 91 -30.81 17.95 -9.63
C LEU A 91 -31.70 17.04 -8.79
N LEU A 92 -31.14 16.37 -7.78
CA LEU A 92 -31.91 15.53 -6.85
C LEU A 92 -32.87 16.36 -5.99
N GLU A 93 -32.46 17.54 -5.54
CA GLU A 93 -33.31 18.50 -4.82
C GLU A 93 -34.49 18.94 -5.70
N LYS A 94 -34.22 19.37 -6.95
CA LYS A 94 -35.27 19.73 -7.92
C LYS A 94 -36.19 18.57 -8.25
N ARG A 95 -35.65 17.36 -8.37
CA ARG A 95 -36.45 16.14 -8.59
C ARG A 95 -37.39 15.89 -7.41
N SER A 96 -36.94 16.11 -6.18
CA SER A 96 -37.77 15.98 -4.99
C SER A 96 -38.90 17.01 -4.98
N GLN A 97 -38.60 18.27 -5.31
CA GLN A 97 -39.61 19.33 -5.41
C GLN A 97 -40.69 18.99 -6.43
N LEU A 98 -40.30 18.51 -7.62
CA LEU A 98 -41.25 18.10 -8.66
C LEU A 98 -42.03 16.83 -8.30
N LEU A 99 -41.43 15.93 -7.50
CA LEU A 99 -42.17 14.78 -6.97
C LEU A 99 -43.30 15.23 -6.04
N PHE A 100 -43.01 16.17 -5.14
CA PHE A 100 -44.04 16.74 -4.26
C PHE A 100 -45.15 17.41 -5.06
N LYS A 101 -44.80 18.28 -6.03
CA LYS A 101 -45.79 18.91 -6.91
C LYS A 101 -46.66 17.91 -7.66
N LYS A 102 -46.06 16.87 -8.26
CA LYS A 102 -46.80 15.79 -8.91
C LYS A 102 -47.82 15.15 -7.97
N LEU A 103 -47.43 14.88 -6.73
CA LEU A 103 -48.30 14.23 -5.74
C LEU A 103 -49.41 15.16 -5.22
N THR A 104 -49.22 16.48 -5.26
CA THR A 104 -50.20 17.47 -4.79
C THR A 104 -51.17 17.90 -5.89
N THR A 105 -50.68 18.24 -7.09
CA THR A 105 -51.49 18.82 -8.16
C THR A 105 -52.17 17.75 -9.03
N GLY A 106 -51.54 16.59 -9.23
CA GLY A 106 -52.04 15.53 -10.11
C GLY A 106 -52.09 15.85 -11.61
N ASP A 107 -51.54 16.99 -12.03
CA ASP A 107 -51.58 17.48 -13.41
C ASP A 107 -50.59 16.74 -14.34
N ILE A 108 -50.97 16.65 -15.63
CA ILE A 108 -50.19 16.02 -16.71
C ILE A 108 -48.87 16.77 -16.92
N GLU A 109 -48.87 18.11 -16.84
CA GLU A 109 -47.64 18.91 -16.99
C GLU A 109 -46.63 18.64 -15.88
N ASP A 110 -47.09 18.58 -14.63
CA ASP A 110 -46.27 18.26 -13.46
C ASP A 110 -45.70 16.83 -13.55
N GLU A 111 -46.49 15.88 -14.05
CA GLU A 111 -46.00 14.53 -14.33
C GLU A 111 -44.91 14.52 -15.41
N LEU A 112 -45.10 15.24 -16.51
CA LEU A 112 -44.13 15.31 -17.61
C LEU A 112 -42.83 16.00 -17.16
N ALA A 113 -42.94 17.09 -16.39
CA ALA A 113 -41.82 17.80 -15.79
C ALA A 113 -41.03 16.88 -14.84
N PHE A 114 -41.73 16.12 -13.98
CA PHE A 114 -41.10 15.13 -13.11
C PHE A 114 -40.38 14.03 -13.91
N ARG A 115 -41.04 13.45 -14.94
CA ARG A 115 -40.43 12.40 -15.79
C ARG A 115 -39.16 12.92 -16.47
N LYS A 116 -39.19 14.12 -17.04
CA LYS A 116 -38.03 14.78 -17.67
C LYS A 116 -36.89 14.99 -16.66
N MET A 117 -37.20 15.49 -15.46
CA MET A 117 -36.21 15.70 -14.41
C MET A 117 -35.63 14.38 -13.88
N ARG A 118 -36.45 13.35 -13.68
CA ARG A 118 -36.04 12.01 -13.26
C ARG A 118 -35.05 11.41 -14.26
N ASN A 119 -35.36 11.49 -15.56
CA ASN A 119 -34.49 10.97 -16.62
C ASN A 119 -33.17 11.75 -16.69
N ARG A 120 -33.22 13.08 -16.54
CA ARG A 120 -32.01 13.93 -16.43
C ARG A 120 -31.14 13.51 -15.25
N CYS A 121 -31.72 13.31 -14.07
CA CYS A 121 -30.98 12.83 -12.89
C CYS A 121 -30.33 11.46 -13.15
N LYS A 122 -31.08 10.52 -13.74
CA LYS A 122 -30.59 9.17 -14.07
C LYS A 122 -29.40 9.24 -15.04
N SER A 123 -29.50 10.05 -16.08
CA SER A 123 -28.44 10.25 -17.07
C SER A 123 -27.18 10.87 -16.44
N GLU A 124 -27.34 11.92 -15.65
CA GLU A 124 -26.21 12.61 -14.99
C GLU A 124 -25.47 11.72 -13.98
N ILE A 125 -26.21 10.93 -13.19
CA ILE A 125 -25.62 9.96 -12.27
C ILE A 125 -24.85 8.89 -13.05
N ARG A 126 -25.40 8.40 -14.17
CA ARG A 126 -24.72 7.43 -15.05
C ARG A 126 -23.42 8.03 -15.60
N GLN A 127 -23.47 9.22 -16.20
CA GLN A 127 -22.29 9.90 -16.73
C GLN A 127 -21.24 10.17 -15.66
N TRP A 128 -21.66 10.59 -14.46
CA TRP A 128 -20.73 10.82 -13.35
C TRP A 128 -20.05 9.53 -12.90
N ASN A 129 -20.78 8.41 -12.82
CA ASN A 129 -20.19 7.12 -12.50
C ASN A 129 -19.18 6.66 -13.55
N ILE A 130 -19.49 6.84 -14.84
CA ILE A 130 -18.59 6.53 -15.96
C ILE A 130 -17.31 7.38 -15.85
N ARG A 131 -17.44 8.70 -15.70
CA ARG A 131 -16.30 9.62 -15.54
C ARG A 131 -15.44 9.24 -14.33
N LYS A 132 -16.07 8.95 -13.20
CA LYS A 132 -15.39 8.51 -11.98
C LYS A 132 -14.64 7.20 -12.18
N GLN A 133 -15.22 6.23 -12.88
CA GLN A 133 -14.56 4.96 -13.20
C GLN A 133 -13.38 5.18 -14.16
N ALA A 134 -13.55 6.01 -15.19
CA ALA A 134 -12.48 6.36 -16.12
C ALA A 134 -11.28 7.02 -15.39
N THR A 135 -11.54 7.97 -14.47
CA THR A 135 -10.47 8.56 -13.63
C THR A 135 -9.76 7.51 -12.78
N ILE A 136 -10.48 6.53 -12.22
CA ILE A 136 -9.88 5.45 -11.44
C ILE A 136 -8.97 4.59 -12.31
N LEU A 137 -9.39 4.27 -13.53
CA LEU A 137 -8.60 3.48 -14.48
C LEU A 137 -7.35 4.24 -14.94
N ASP A 138 -7.47 5.54 -15.19
CA ASP A 138 -6.31 6.38 -15.54
C ASP A 138 -5.29 6.44 -14.39
N LEU A 139 -5.76 6.66 -13.15
CA LEU A 139 -4.91 6.60 -11.96
C LEU A 139 -4.31 5.20 -11.74
N ALA A 140 -5.02 4.13 -12.11
CA ALA A 140 -4.56 2.76 -11.96
C ALA A 140 -3.37 2.41 -12.85
N ARG A 141 -3.19 3.11 -13.97
CA ARG A 141 -1.99 2.98 -14.84
C ARG A 141 -0.71 3.33 -14.08
N LYS A 142 -0.79 4.33 -13.19
CA LYS A 142 0.34 4.76 -12.33
C LYS A 142 0.37 4.00 -11.00
N ASN A 143 -0.80 3.79 -10.40
CA ASN A 143 -0.94 3.15 -9.10
C ASN A 143 -2.08 2.11 -9.11
N ARG A 144 -1.72 0.85 -9.32
CA ARG A 144 -2.65 -0.29 -9.34
C ARG A 144 -3.46 -0.42 -8.04
N ASN A 145 -2.95 0.03 -6.89
CA ASN A 145 -3.65 -0.03 -5.60
C ASN A 145 -4.95 0.79 -5.61
N VAL A 146 -5.05 1.82 -6.44
CA VAL A 146 -6.29 2.62 -6.58
C VAL A 146 -7.44 1.76 -7.12
N LEU A 147 -7.16 0.87 -8.08
CA LEU A 147 -8.13 -0.06 -8.63
C LEU A 147 -8.58 -1.08 -7.58
N PHE A 148 -7.63 -1.71 -6.88
CA PHE A 148 -7.95 -2.68 -5.82
C PHE A 148 -8.75 -2.03 -4.68
N LYS A 149 -8.43 -0.77 -4.33
CA LYS A 149 -9.21 0.01 -3.35
C LYS A 149 -10.64 0.28 -3.84
N TYR A 150 -10.83 0.56 -5.12
CA TYR A 150 -12.16 0.72 -5.71
C TYR A 150 -12.95 -0.60 -5.70
N MET A 151 -12.34 -1.69 -6.14
CA MET A 151 -12.96 -3.02 -6.14
C MET A 151 -13.35 -3.44 -4.72
N ARG A 152 -12.44 -3.29 -3.75
CA ARG A 152 -12.71 -3.58 -2.33
C ARG A 152 -13.84 -2.73 -1.77
N HIS A 153 -13.94 -1.46 -2.18
CA HIS A 153 -15.05 -0.59 -1.77
C HIS A 153 -16.39 -0.98 -2.39
N ARG A 154 -16.38 -1.58 -3.59
CA ARG A 154 -17.59 -2.04 -4.31
C ARG A 154 -18.08 -3.42 -3.86
N ARG A 155 -17.22 -4.26 -3.31
CA ARG A 155 -17.61 -5.57 -2.77
C ARG A 155 -18.57 -5.41 -1.60
N ARG A 156 -19.69 -6.16 -1.62
CA ARG A 156 -20.64 -6.25 -0.51
C ARG A 156 -20.03 -7.02 0.67
N ASN A 157 -19.43 -8.17 0.37
CA ASN A 157 -18.77 -9.02 1.35
C ASN A 157 -17.37 -8.45 1.64
N ARG A 158 -17.02 -8.35 2.92
CA ARG A 158 -15.70 -7.94 3.40
C ARG A 158 -15.06 -9.11 4.12
N PRO A 159 -14.60 -10.13 3.38
CA PRO A 159 -13.89 -11.24 4.01
C PRO A 159 -12.73 -10.70 4.83
N SER A 160 -12.51 -11.27 6.01
CA SER A 160 -11.29 -11.03 6.77
C SER A 160 -10.08 -11.32 5.88
N ALA A 161 -8.96 -10.62 6.09
CA ALA A 161 -7.72 -10.93 5.39
C ALA A 161 -7.26 -12.39 5.61
N PHE A 162 -7.81 -13.02 6.66
CA PHE A 162 -7.56 -14.40 7.07
C PHE A 162 -8.73 -15.35 6.79
N SER A 163 -9.76 -14.95 6.03
CA SER A 163 -10.86 -15.90 5.76
C SER A 163 -10.41 -16.97 4.76
N LEU A 164 -10.07 -18.15 5.24
CA LEU A 164 -9.89 -19.35 4.43
C LEU A 164 -11.17 -20.18 4.44
N ARG A 165 -11.42 -20.95 3.38
CA ARG A 165 -12.50 -21.94 3.42
C ARG A 165 -11.96 -23.19 4.11
N ASP A 166 -12.68 -23.67 5.11
CA ASP A 166 -12.38 -24.94 5.75
C ASP A 166 -12.68 -26.11 4.81
N ARG A 167 -12.48 -27.34 5.29
CA ARG A 167 -12.77 -28.58 4.52
C ARG A 167 -14.26 -28.74 4.18
N ASN A 168 -15.14 -28.04 4.90
CA ASN A 168 -16.58 -28.04 4.69
C ASN A 168 -17.03 -26.93 3.72
N GLY A 169 -16.08 -26.08 3.29
CA GLY A 169 -16.33 -24.95 2.40
C GLY A 169 -16.75 -23.66 3.12
N GLU A 170 -16.87 -23.66 4.44
CA GLU A 170 -17.27 -22.49 5.23
C GLU A 170 -16.09 -21.56 5.50
N PRO A 171 -16.29 -20.23 5.45
CA PRO A 171 -15.21 -19.27 5.66
C PRO A 171 -14.85 -19.16 7.15
N THR A 172 -13.69 -19.67 7.54
CA THR A 172 -13.14 -19.55 8.89
C THR A 172 -12.13 -18.40 8.96
N SER A 173 -12.25 -17.56 9.99
CA SER A 173 -11.35 -16.41 10.27
C SER A 173 -10.58 -16.56 11.59
N ASP A 174 -10.64 -17.73 12.22
CA ASP A 174 -9.90 -18.04 13.44
C ASP A 174 -8.39 -18.10 13.13
N PRO A 175 -7.54 -17.28 13.78
CA PRO A 175 -6.10 -17.26 13.54
C PRO A 175 -5.42 -18.61 13.72
N ILE A 176 -5.86 -19.43 14.69
CA ILE A 176 -5.27 -20.73 14.98
C ILE A 176 -5.53 -21.67 13.80
N VAL A 177 -6.80 -21.86 13.45
CA VAL A 177 -7.21 -22.73 12.33
C VAL A 177 -6.58 -22.29 11.02
N VAL A 178 -6.50 -20.97 10.76
CA VAL A 178 -5.87 -20.43 9.56
C VAL A 178 -4.37 -20.71 9.54
N SER A 179 -3.69 -20.54 10.68
CA SER A 179 -2.26 -20.83 10.80
C SER A 179 -1.94 -22.31 10.61
N GLU A 180 -2.78 -23.20 11.13
CA GLU A 180 -2.64 -24.64 10.94
C GLU A 180 -2.84 -25.02 9.48
N PHE A 181 -3.84 -24.43 8.81
CA PHE A 181 -4.05 -24.64 7.38
C PHE A 181 -2.83 -24.20 6.55
N TYR A 182 -2.22 -23.06 6.87
CA TYR A 182 -0.98 -22.63 6.22
C TYR A 182 0.19 -23.56 6.55
N ARG A 183 0.34 -23.98 7.81
CA ARG A 183 1.36 -24.95 8.23
C ARG A 183 1.23 -26.22 7.41
N ASP A 184 0.04 -26.80 7.32
CA ASP A 184 -0.21 -28.05 6.61
C ASP A 184 0.02 -27.89 5.10
N HIS A 185 -0.44 -26.78 4.49
CA HIS A 185 -0.23 -26.50 3.07
C HIS A 185 1.27 -26.38 2.73
N TYR A 186 2.03 -25.61 3.52
CA TYR A 186 3.46 -25.44 3.27
C TYR A 186 4.28 -26.66 3.72
N ALA A 187 3.89 -27.37 4.77
CA ALA A 187 4.46 -28.66 5.10
C ALA A 187 4.26 -29.65 3.95
N GLY A 188 3.10 -29.69 3.29
CA GLY A 188 2.94 -30.53 2.08
C GLY A 188 3.90 -30.16 0.93
N LEU A 189 4.27 -28.88 0.80
CA LEU A 189 5.20 -28.41 -0.23
C LEU A 189 6.67 -28.68 0.12
N TYR A 190 7.04 -28.58 1.40
CA TYR A 190 8.44 -28.65 1.87
C TYR A 190 8.78 -29.93 2.63
N SER A 191 7.82 -30.50 3.34
CA SER A 191 7.86 -31.85 3.92
C SER A 191 7.44 -32.87 2.87
N VAL A 192 8.15 -32.88 1.75
CA VAL A 192 8.31 -34.10 0.98
C VAL A 192 9.18 -34.99 1.88
N PRO A 193 8.71 -36.15 2.39
CA PRO A 193 9.65 -37.12 2.98
C PRO A 193 10.69 -37.36 1.92
N ALA A 194 11.98 -37.46 2.27
CA ALA A 194 13.10 -37.67 1.36
C ALA A 194 12.84 -38.86 0.44
N SER A 195 11.98 -38.65 -0.54
CA SER A 195 11.75 -39.51 -1.66
C SER A 195 13.06 -39.36 -2.36
N SER A 196 13.73 -40.48 -2.55
CA SER A 196 14.99 -40.62 -3.29
C SER A 196 14.96 -40.02 -4.70
N SER A 197 13.86 -39.36 -5.07
CA SER A 197 13.53 -38.66 -6.30
C SER A 197 13.75 -37.14 -6.26
N HIS A 198 14.39 -36.56 -5.24
CA HIS A 198 15.07 -35.29 -5.50
C HIS A 198 16.02 -35.57 -6.67
N PRO A 199 15.89 -34.87 -7.82
CA PRO A 199 16.87 -35.07 -8.87
C PRO A 199 18.21 -34.79 -8.21
N ALA A 200 19.06 -35.81 -8.14
CA ALA A 200 20.45 -35.62 -7.78
C ALA A 200 20.98 -34.68 -8.85
N LEU A 201 20.94 -33.38 -8.57
CA LEU A 201 21.49 -32.38 -9.46
C LEU A 201 22.96 -32.75 -9.53
N SER A 202 23.38 -33.24 -10.70
CA SER A 202 24.77 -33.57 -10.95
C SER A 202 25.58 -32.39 -10.46
N ARG A 203 26.50 -32.64 -9.52
CA ARG A 203 27.38 -31.61 -8.98
C ARG A 203 28.07 -30.98 -10.19
N ARG A 204 27.66 -29.77 -10.55
CA ARG A 204 28.27 -29.04 -11.66
C ARG A 204 29.68 -28.72 -11.22
N THR A 205 30.66 -29.40 -11.80
CA THR A 205 32.06 -29.02 -11.74
C THR A 205 32.18 -27.73 -12.53
N TYR A 206 32.06 -26.60 -11.84
CA TYR A 206 32.43 -25.32 -12.40
C TYR A 206 33.96 -25.32 -12.50
N GLU A 207 34.51 -25.13 -13.70
CA GLU A 207 35.97 -25.06 -13.90
C GLU A 207 36.61 -23.91 -13.11
N ARG A 208 35.82 -22.88 -12.79
CA ARG A 208 36.22 -21.74 -11.97
C ARG A 208 35.25 -21.55 -10.82
N PRO A 209 35.73 -21.48 -9.57
CA PRO A 209 34.90 -21.07 -8.45
C PRO A 209 34.41 -19.62 -8.67
N LEU A 210 33.24 -19.29 -8.15
CA LEU A 210 32.75 -17.92 -8.11
C LEU A 210 33.62 -17.15 -7.10
N THR A 211 34.66 -16.49 -7.59
CA THR A 211 35.65 -15.80 -6.75
C THR A 211 35.26 -14.38 -6.41
N ASP A 212 34.48 -13.72 -7.27
CA ASP A 212 34.10 -12.32 -7.09
C ASP A 212 32.71 -12.06 -7.66
N LEU A 213 31.96 -11.19 -6.98
CA LEU A 213 30.62 -10.77 -7.37
C LEU A 213 30.69 -9.31 -7.82
N VAL A 214 30.98 -9.10 -9.09
CA VAL A 214 31.11 -7.77 -9.67
C VAL A 214 29.72 -7.20 -10.00
N PHE A 215 29.33 -6.15 -9.30
CA PHE A 215 28.21 -5.28 -9.68
C PHE A 215 28.67 -3.83 -9.74
N SER A 216 27.98 -3.03 -10.55
CA SER A 216 28.25 -1.61 -10.72
C SER A 216 27.29 -0.75 -9.88
N VAL A 217 27.64 0.52 -9.70
CA VAL A 217 26.73 1.53 -9.12
C VAL A 217 25.45 1.65 -9.97
N GLU A 218 25.58 1.47 -11.29
CA GLU A 218 24.48 1.57 -12.23
C GLU A 218 23.44 0.45 -12.03
N ASP A 219 23.89 -0.77 -11.73
CA ASP A 219 23.00 -1.89 -11.45
C ASP A 219 22.11 -1.60 -10.22
N ILE A 220 22.72 -1.06 -9.15
CA ILE A 220 22.00 -0.65 -7.94
C ILE A 220 21.03 0.49 -8.25
N ARG A 221 21.47 1.49 -9.01
CA ARG A 221 20.63 2.61 -9.42
C ARG A 221 19.39 2.14 -10.17
N GLN A 222 19.55 1.20 -11.11
CA GLN A 222 18.45 0.63 -11.87
C GLN A 222 17.48 -0.14 -10.97
N LEU A 223 17.99 -0.91 -10.02
CA LEU A 223 17.17 -1.61 -9.03
C LEU A 223 16.36 -0.64 -8.17
N LEU A 224 16.99 0.40 -7.62
CA LEU A 224 16.30 1.44 -6.84
C LEU A 224 15.26 2.18 -7.68
N HIS A 225 15.58 2.49 -8.94
CA HIS A 225 14.64 3.17 -9.82
C HIS A 225 13.44 2.29 -10.21
N LYS A 226 13.60 0.95 -10.24
CA LYS A 226 12.52 0.00 -10.51
C LYS A 226 11.55 -0.17 -9.33
N ILE A 227 11.92 0.25 -8.13
CA ILE A 227 11.06 0.17 -6.93
C ILE A 227 9.70 0.82 -7.21
N ASN A 228 8.64 0.14 -6.76
CA ASN A 228 7.29 0.69 -6.81
C ASN A 228 7.12 1.75 -5.70
N PRO A 229 6.93 3.04 -6.05
CA PRO A 229 6.85 4.12 -5.06
C PRO A 229 5.59 4.07 -4.18
N PHE A 230 4.63 3.20 -4.52
CA PHE A 230 3.38 3.01 -3.77
C PHE A 230 3.37 1.75 -2.90
N CYS A 231 4.52 1.08 -2.75
CA CYS A 231 4.69 0.00 -1.78
C CYS A 231 4.56 0.51 -0.34
N ALA A 232 4.25 -0.41 0.57
CA ALA A 232 4.22 -0.12 2.00
C ALA A 232 5.62 0.19 2.53
N LEU A 233 5.68 0.86 3.67
CA LEU A 233 6.91 1.08 4.42
C LEU A 233 7.49 -0.26 4.89
N GLY A 234 8.81 -0.40 4.79
CA GLY A 234 9.54 -1.51 5.36
C GLY A 234 9.71 -1.39 6.88
N PRO A 235 10.39 -2.36 7.52
CA PRO A 235 10.70 -2.32 8.95
C PRO A 235 11.65 -1.18 9.33
N ASP A 236 12.38 -0.65 8.35
CA ASP A 236 13.26 0.52 8.44
C ASP A 236 12.50 1.86 8.38
N GLU A 237 11.18 1.82 8.16
CA GLU A 237 10.29 2.97 7.99
C GLU A 237 10.70 3.91 6.83
N VAL A 238 11.52 3.44 5.89
CA VAL A 238 11.94 4.25 4.74
C VAL A 238 10.90 4.17 3.64
N HIS A 239 10.44 5.33 3.16
CA HIS A 239 9.42 5.37 2.11
C HIS A 239 9.98 4.97 0.74
N PRO A 240 9.41 3.96 0.04
CA PRO A 240 9.91 3.48 -1.27
C PRO A 240 10.04 4.58 -2.33
N ARG A 241 9.17 5.61 -2.23
CA ARG A 241 9.25 6.78 -3.10
C ARG A 241 10.54 7.60 -2.92
N ILE A 242 11.06 7.72 -1.70
CA ILE A 242 12.32 8.42 -1.45
C ILE A 242 13.45 7.66 -2.13
N LEU A 243 13.55 6.35 -1.86
CA LEU A 243 14.54 5.47 -2.49
C LEU A 243 14.55 5.56 -4.02
N LYS A 244 13.37 5.60 -4.64
CA LYS A 244 13.23 5.74 -6.09
C LYS A 244 13.67 7.10 -6.60
N GLU A 245 13.30 8.18 -5.90
CA GLU A 245 13.58 9.56 -6.31
C GLU A 245 15.03 9.96 -6.03
N THR A 246 15.69 9.36 -5.03
CA THR A 246 17.10 9.58 -4.68
C THR A 246 18.01 8.44 -5.15
N SER A 247 17.55 7.64 -6.12
CA SER A 247 18.27 6.45 -6.60
C SER A 247 19.68 6.77 -7.07
N TYR A 248 19.90 7.94 -7.68
CA TYR A 248 21.20 8.36 -8.18
C TYR A 248 22.22 8.56 -7.05
N THR A 249 21.83 9.20 -5.95
CA THR A 249 22.74 9.50 -4.84
C THR A 249 22.92 8.29 -3.92
N LEU A 250 21.83 7.58 -3.62
CA LEU A 250 21.88 6.39 -2.75
C LEU A 250 22.60 5.21 -3.40
N ALA A 251 22.64 5.10 -4.73
CA ALA A 251 23.32 4.00 -5.40
C ALA A 251 24.81 3.94 -5.04
N THR A 252 25.50 5.09 -4.98
CA THR A 252 26.92 5.15 -4.59
C THR A 252 27.12 4.68 -3.15
N HIS A 253 26.26 5.11 -2.23
CA HIS A 253 26.32 4.74 -0.82
C HIS A 253 26.09 3.24 -0.62
N PHE A 254 25.07 2.67 -1.28
CA PHE A 254 24.81 1.24 -1.21
C PHE A 254 25.86 0.41 -1.95
N HIS A 255 26.47 0.93 -3.00
CA HIS A 255 27.56 0.23 -3.68
C HIS A 255 28.75 0.00 -2.75
N LEU A 256 29.18 1.04 -2.02
CA LEU A 256 30.25 0.93 -1.03
C LEU A 256 29.88 -0.06 0.08
N LEU A 257 28.65 0.03 0.59
CA LEU A 257 28.15 -0.86 1.63
C LEU A 257 28.14 -2.33 1.21
N PHE A 258 27.59 -2.62 0.02
CA PHE A 258 27.52 -3.99 -0.48
C PHE A 258 28.91 -4.54 -0.82
N ARG A 259 29.84 -3.71 -1.32
CA ARG A 259 31.22 -4.14 -1.56
C ARG A 259 31.97 -4.48 -0.29
N GLN A 260 31.71 -3.79 0.82
CA GLN A 260 32.30 -4.13 2.12
C GLN A 260 31.69 -5.39 2.73
N SER A 261 30.47 -5.78 2.32
CA SER A 261 29.77 -6.96 2.82
C SER A 261 30.13 -8.26 2.08
N LEU A 262 30.77 -8.15 0.91
CA LEU A 262 31.29 -9.30 0.17
C LEU A 262 32.62 -9.77 0.77
#